data_AF-A0A5P5ZPR4-F1
#
_entry.id   AF-A0A5P5ZPR4-F1
#
_cell.length_a   1.000
_cell.length_b   1.000
_cell.length_c   1.000
_cell.angle_alpha   90.00
_cell.angle_beta   90.00
_cell.angle_gamma   90.00
#
_symmetry.space_group_name_H-M   'P 1'
#
loop_
_entity.id
_entity.type
_entity.pdbx_description
1 polymer ?
#
loop_
_entity_poly.entity_id
_entity_poly.type
_entity_poly.pdbx_seq_one_letter_code
_entity_poly.pdbx_strand_id
1 'polypeptide(L)'
;MKRKNLKKAAELETKIEELTKELNSWETAKAFNGSSKIQIKDEVFGMNPKYSNVDLNLIPFSDLRSQYLESLNYKIECLENELEKLLNDGD
;
A
#
# COMPACT_ATOMS: atom_id res chain seq x y z
N MET A 1 29.43 -16.07 5.21
CA MET A 1 28.36 -15.55 4.32
C MET A 1 28.79 -15.38 2.84
N LYS A 2 28.05 -15.94 1.87
CA LYS A 2 28.38 -15.91 0.42
C LYS A 2 28.00 -14.54 -0.22
N ARG A 3 28.77 -14.05 -1.21
CA ARG A 3 28.51 -12.79 -1.96
C ARG A 3 27.08 -12.67 -2.53
N LYS A 4 26.45 -13.80 -2.86
CA LYS A 4 25.05 -13.86 -3.31
C LYS A 4 24.05 -13.52 -2.19
N ASN A 5 24.33 -13.94 -0.95
CA ASN A 5 23.48 -13.63 0.21
C ASN A 5 23.58 -12.16 0.59
N LEU A 6 24.79 -11.56 0.53
CA LEU A 6 24.97 -10.13 0.76
C LEU A 6 24.17 -9.27 -0.24
N LYS A 7 24.16 -9.65 -1.52
CA LYS A 7 23.37 -8.94 -2.53
C LYS A 7 21.87 -9.04 -2.25
N LYS A 8 21.39 -10.24 -1.91
CA LYS A 8 19.98 -10.46 -1.58
C LYS A 8 19.56 -9.74 -0.29
N ALA A 9 20.43 -9.65 0.70
CA ALA A 9 20.20 -8.88 1.92
C ALA A 9 19.98 -7.39 1.62
N ALA A 10 20.87 -6.77 0.84
CA ALA A 10 20.74 -5.38 0.43
C ALA A 10 19.46 -5.11 -0.38
N GLU A 11 19.05 -6.05 -1.24
CA GLU A 11 17.79 -5.97 -1.98
C GLU A 11 16.56 -6.04 -1.05
N LEU A 12 16.61 -6.85 0.01
CA LEU A 12 15.55 -6.94 1.02
C LEU A 12 15.47 -5.66 1.86
N GLU A 13 16.61 -5.14 2.34
CA GLU A 13 16.70 -3.88 3.09
C GLU A 13 16.10 -2.72 2.31
N THR A 14 16.43 -2.61 1.02
CA THR A 14 15.89 -1.56 0.14
C THR A 14 14.36 -1.64 0.06
N LYS A 15 13.81 -2.86 -0.10
CA LYS A 15 12.35 -3.06 -0.17
C LYS A 15 11.66 -2.75 1.16
N ILE A 16 12.27 -3.12 2.28
CA ILE A 16 11.77 -2.80 3.62
C ILE A 16 11.72 -1.28 3.78
N GLU A 17 12.78 -0.56 3.39
CA GLU A 17 12.83 0.90 3.47
C GLU A 17 11.75 1.56 2.60
N GLU A 18 11.55 1.07 1.37
CA GLU A 18 10.51 1.56 0.46
C GLU A 18 9.10 1.38 1.04
N LEU A 19 8.79 0.17 1.54
CA LEU A 19 7.49 -0.11 2.16
C LEU A 19 7.28 0.69 3.45
N THR A 20 8.34 0.91 4.23
CA THR A 20 8.28 1.72 5.46
C THR A 20 7.98 3.19 5.14
N LYS A 21 8.61 3.74 4.09
CA LYS A 21 8.30 5.09 3.60
C LYS A 21 6.86 5.18 3.11
N GLU A 22 6.38 4.17 2.39
CA GLU A 22 5.00 4.11 1.94
C GLU A 22 4.02 4.06 3.12
N LEU A 23 4.25 3.18 4.10
CA LEU A 23 3.44 3.07 5.31
C LEU A 23 3.33 4.42 6.02
N ASN A 24 4.47 5.06 6.32
CA ASN A 24 4.52 6.35 6.99
C ASN A 24 3.77 7.44 6.21
N SER A 25 3.87 7.43 4.87
CA SER A 25 3.11 8.35 4.01
C SER A 25 1.60 8.15 4.17
N TRP A 26 1.13 6.91 4.18
CA TRP A 26 -0.30 6.59 4.33
C TRP A 26 -0.84 6.78 5.76
N GLU A 27 -0.01 6.60 6.79
CA GLU A 27 -0.37 6.92 8.17
C GLU A 27 -0.56 8.43 8.38
N THR A 28 0.29 9.24 7.75
CA THR A 28 0.23 10.71 7.87
C THR A 28 -0.72 11.37 6.86
N ALA A 29 -1.16 10.63 5.84
CA ALA A 29 -2.12 11.11 4.85
C ALA A 29 -3.44 11.52 5.50
N LYS A 30 -3.87 12.77 5.23
CA LYS A 30 -5.16 13.31 5.69
C LYS A 30 -6.37 12.67 4.98
N ALA A 31 -6.17 12.19 3.76
CA ALA A 31 -7.20 11.56 2.94
C ALA A 31 -6.62 10.34 2.24
N PHE A 32 -7.38 9.23 2.22
CA PHE A 32 -7.00 8.02 1.50
C PHE A 32 -7.23 8.15 -0.02
N ASN A 33 -8.01 9.16 -0.41
CA ASN A 33 -8.44 9.51 -1.75
C ASN A 33 -7.81 10.84 -2.18
N GLY A 34 -7.19 10.86 -3.37
CA GLY A 34 -6.56 12.07 -3.93
C GLY A 34 -7.54 13.12 -4.44
N SER A 35 -8.83 12.79 -4.57
CA SER A 35 -9.91 13.70 -4.93
C SER A 35 -11.04 13.62 -3.92
N SER A 36 -11.65 14.76 -3.61
CA SER A 36 -12.85 14.82 -2.78
C SER A 36 -14.11 14.38 -3.53
N LYS A 37 -14.08 14.32 -4.87
CA LYS A 37 -15.25 13.98 -5.70
C LYS A 37 -14.88 13.15 -6.93
N ILE A 38 -15.77 12.25 -7.32
CA ILE A 38 -15.72 11.57 -8.62
C ILE A 38 -17.07 11.72 -9.33
N GLN A 39 -17.05 11.60 -10.66
CA GLN A 39 -18.26 11.53 -11.47
C GLN A 39 -18.47 10.11 -11.96
N ILE A 40 -19.62 9.54 -11.61
CA ILE A 40 -20.06 8.25 -12.14
C ILE A 40 -21.01 8.52 -13.30
N LYS A 41 -20.75 7.88 -14.43
CA LYS A 41 -21.63 7.89 -15.60
C LYS A 41 -22.68 6.80 -15.40
N ASP A 42 -23.94 7.17 -15.32
CA ASP A 42 -25.04 6.22 -15.31
C ASP A 42 -25.30 5.76 -16.75
N GLU A 43 -24.89 4.53 -17.07
CA GLU A 43 -25.16 3.93 -18.37
C GLU A 43 -26.61 3.47 -18.45
N VAL A 44 -27.49 4.38 -18.87
CA VAL A 44 -28.83 4.01 -19.31
C VAL A 44 -28.80 3.82 -20.82
N PHE A 45 -28.85 2.56 -21.27
CA PHE A 45 -28.94 2.24 -22.70
C PHE A 45 -30.12 2.99 -23.33
N GLY A 46 -29.83 3.90 -24.28
CA GLY A 46 -30.83 4.60 -25.10
C GLY A 46 -31.23 6.01 -24.65
N MET A 47 -30.65 6.58 -23.58
CA MET A 47 -30.86 7.99 -23.20
C MET A 47 -29.55 8.72 -22.91
N ASN A 48 -29.56 10.06 -23.02
CA ASN A 48 -28.40 10.91 -22.73
C ASN A 48 -27.75 10.51 -21.40
N PRO A 49 -26.42 10.27 -21.36
CA PRO A 49 -25.74 9.81 -20.16
C PRO A 49 -25.91 10.84 -19.04
N LYS A 50 -26.43 10.38 -17.90
CA LYS A 50 -26.46 11.19 -16.68
C LYS A 50 -25.15 10.99 -15.92
N TYR A 51 -24.64 12.07 -15.36
CA TYR A 51 -23.45 12.04 -14.52
C TYR A 51 -23.85 12.39 -13.09
N SER A 52 -23.45 11.53 -12.16
CA SER A 52 -23.73 11.65 -10.74
C SER A 52 -22.43 11.99 -10.02
N ASN A 53 -22.39 13.12 -9.30
CA ASN A 53 -21.25 13.49 -8.46
C ASN A 53 -21.31 12.66 -7.17
N VAL A 54 -20.25 11.93 -6.87
CA VAL A 54 -20.07 11.23 -5.60
C VAL A 54 -19.04 11.99 -4.77
N ASP A 55 -19.44 12.42 -3.57
CA ASP A 55 -18.52 13.00 -2.59
C ASP A 55 -17.79 11.87 -1.86
N LEU A 56 -16.50 11.75 -2.13
CA LEU A 56 -15.66 10.70 -1.56
C LEU A 56 -15.36 10.95 -0.07
N ASN A 57 -15.57 12.16 0.45
CA ASN A 57 -15.42 12.41 1.89
C ASN A 57 -16.53 11.76 2.72
N LEU A 58 -17.67 11.47 2.09
CA LEU A 58 -18.79 10.79 2.75
C LEU A 58 -18.62 9.27 2.80
N ILE A 59 -17.62 8.74 2.10
CA ILE A 59 -17.33 7.31 2.09
C ILE A 59 -16.37 7.02 3.25
N PRO A 60 -16.75 6.17 4.23
CA PRO A 60 -15.90 5.83 5.36
C PRO A 60 -14.82 4.84 4.92
N PHE A 61 -13.75 5.35 4.29
CA PHE A 61 -12.59 4.55 3.90
C PHE A 61 -11.73 4.10 5.10
N SER A 62 -12.19 4.27 6.34
CA SER A 62 -11.45 3.90 7.55
C SER A 62 -11.05 2.43 7.54
N ASP A 63 -11.99 1.55 7.21
CA ASP A 63 -11.76 0.10 7.28
C ASP A 63 -10.81 -0.35 6.18
N LEU A 64 -10.97 0.20 4.97
CA LEU A 64 -10.07 -0.06 3.85
C LEU A 64 -8.66 0.46 4.14
N ARG A 65 -8.55 1.65 4.75
CA ARG A 65 -7.28 2.22 5.18
C ARG A 65 -6.61 1.32 6.22
N SER A 66 -7.33 0.90 7.26
CA SER A 66 -6.80 0.02 8.29
C SER A 66 -6.29 -1.30 7.69
N GLN A 67 -7.08 -1.95 6.83
CA GLN A 67 -6.66 -3.17 6.14
C GLN A 67 -5.43 -2.96 5.25
N TYR A 68 -5.34 -1.82 4.57
CA TYR A 68 -4.18 -1.50 3.74
C TYR A 68 -2.90 -1.31 4.57
N LEU A 69 -2.98 -0.54 5.66
CA LEU A 69 -1.86 -0.33 6.58
C LEU A 69 -1.43 -1.64 7.25
N GLU A 70 -2.37 -2.47 7.67
CA GLU A 70 -2.10 -3.80 8.23
C GLU A 70 -1.40 -4.69 7.20
N SER A 71 -1.85 -4.68 5.95
CA SER A 71 -1.18 -5.40 4.85
C SER A 71 0.25 -4.90 4.60
N LEU A 72 0.51 -3.59 4.68
CA LEU A 72 1.87 -3.04 4.54
C LEU A 72 2.77 -3.49 5.69
N ASN A 73 2.29 -3.39 6.93
CA ASN A 73 3.01 -3.87 8.11
C ASN A 73 3.35 -5.35 8.02
N TYR A 74 2.37 -6.18 7.65
CA TYR A 74 2.58 -7.62 7.49
C TYR A 74 3.64 -7.93 6.41
N LYS A 75 3.66 -7.19 5.30
CA LYS A 75 4.69 -7.34 4.25
C LYS A 75 6.09 -6.98 4.76
N ILE A 76 6.21 -5.89 5.52
CA ILE A 76 7.47 -5.48 6.14
C ILE A 76 7.98 -6.59 7.07
N GLU A 77 7.12 -7.07 7.98
CA GLU A 77 7.47 -8.14 8.92
C GLU A 77 7.91 -9.43 8.20
N CYS A 78 7.24 -9.81 7.12
CA CYS A 78 7.64 -10.97 6.31
C CYS A 78 9.04 -10.80 5.71
N LEU A 79 9.38 -9.60 5.21
CA LEU A 79 10.68 -9.31 4.62
C LEU A 79 11.79 -9.22 5.67
N GLU A 80 11.51 -8.65 6.84
CA GLU A 80 12.42 -8.62 7.98
C GLU A 80 12.77 -10.03 8.45
N ASN A 81 11.76 -10.90 8.58
CA ASN A 81 11.95 -12.31 8.89
C ASN A 81 12.77 -13.05 7.82
N GLU A 82 12.59 -12.72 6.53
CA GLU A 82 13.40 -13.30 5.46
C GLU A 82 14.86 -12.83 5.52
N LEU A 83 15.07 -11.54 5.82
CA LEU A 83 16.38 -10.94 5.98
C LEU A 83 17.13 -11.56 7.17
N GLU A 84 16.46 -11.68 8.32
CA GLU A 84 17.04 -12.30 9.52
C GLU A 84 17.46 -13.74 9.26
N LYS A 85 16.61 -14.55 8.62
CA LYS A 85 16.98 -15.91 8.21
C LYS A 85 18.17 -15.94 7.28
N LEU A 86 18.21 -15.03 6.29
CA LEU A 86 19.31 -14.97 5.32
C LEU A 86 20.65 -14.62 5.97
N LEU A 87 20.63 -13.79 7.01
CA LEU A 87 21.80 -13.40 7.80
C LEU A 87 22.25 -14.54 8.73
N ASN A 88 21.31 -15.21 9.39
CA ASN A 88 21.59 -16.32 10.32
C ASN A 88 22.00 -17.64 9.62
N ASP A 89 21.43 -17.95 8.44
CA ASP A 89 21.83 -19.10 7.60
C ASP A 89 23.17 -18.86 6.86
N GLY A 90 23.76 -17.67 7.04
CA GLY A 90 25.00 -17.25 6.40
C GLY A 90 26.28 -17.56 7.16
N ASP A 91 26.17 -18.07 8.39
CA ASP A 91 27.26 -18.54 9.26
C ASP A 91 27.64 -20.01 9.01
#